data_AF-A0A662LK98-F1
#
_entry.id   AF-A0A662LK98-F1
#
_cell.length_a   1.000
_cell.length_b   1.000
_cell.length_c   1.000
_cell.angle_alpha   90.00
_cell.angle_beta   90.00
_cell.angle_gamma   90.00
#
_symmetry.space_group_name_H-M   'P 1'
#
loop_
_entity.id
_entity.type
_entity.pdbx_description
1 polymer ?
#
loop_
_entity_poly.entity_id
_entity_poly.type
_entity_poly.pdbx_seq_one_letter_code
_entity_poly.pdbx_strand_id
1 'polypeptide(L)'
;MRRDRIFCVKCGKEVDELIDGLCLECYSKKGGFSSIEGRLYLDICSTCGSVRYKGRWLKEDVESAMKRLIIDNISTQGKVSWQKVDVSF
;
A
#
# COMPACT_ATOMS: atom_id res chain seq x y z
N MET A 1 -0.75 22.95 30.67
CA MET A 1 -0.65 21.56 30.19
C MET A 1 0.48 21.53 29.16
N ARG A 2 1.68 21.05 29.52
CA ARG A 2 2.74 20.87 28.52
C ARG A 2 2.26 19.75 27.59
N ARG A 3 2.06 20.06 26.30
CA ARG A 3 1.99 19.00 25.29
C ARG A 3 3.40 18.46 25.19
N ASP A 4 3.64 17.29 25.77
CA ASP A 4 4.87 16.57 25.53
C ASP A 4 4.86 16.16 24.06
N ARG A 5 5.50 16.99 23.22
CA ARG A 5 5.65 16.71 21.79
C ARG A 5 6.56 15.50 21.67
N ILE A 6 6.11 14.50 20.93
CA ILE A 6 6.85 13.25 20.74
C ILE A 6 7.75 13.43 19.53
N PHE A 7 8.94 12.85 19.58
CA PHE A 7 9.95 12.99 18.54
C PHE A 7 10.04 11.71 17.71
N CYS A 8 10.05 11.85 16.38
CA CYS A 8 10.34 10.73 15.49
C CYS A 8 11.76 10.22 15.70
N VAL A 9 11.94 8.93 16.01
CA VAL A 9 13.28 8.35 16.29
C VAL A 9 14.23 8.36 15.09
N LYS A 10 13.68 8.52 13.87
CA LYS A 10 14.46 8.53 12.62
C LYS A 10 14.89 9.92 12.18
N CYS A 11 14.04 10.95 12.32
CA CYS A 11 14.31 12.29 11.80
C CYS A 11 14.30 13.41 12.85
N GLY A 12 13.92 13.12 14.09
CA GLY A 12 13.90 14.12 15.18
C GLY A 12 12.78 15.15 15.06
N LYS A 13 11.84 15.03 14.12
CA LYS A 13 10.71 15.96 13.98
C LYS A 13 9.74 15.78 15.17
N GLU A 14 9.35 16.90 15.78
CA GLU A 14 8.26 16.97 16.74
C GLU A 14 6.92 16.73 16.03
N VAL A 15 6.15 15.77 16.53
CA VAL A 15 4.84 15.40 15.99
C VAL A 15 3.88 15.06 17.13
N ASP A 16 2.59 15.18 16.85
CA ASP A 16 1.54 14.84 17.81
C ASP A 16 1.36 13.31 17.95
N GLU A 17 1.69 12.55 16.90
CA GLU A 17 1.52 11.09 16.86
C GLU A 17 2.71 10.40 16.17
N LEU A 18 2.99 9.17 16.61
CA LEU A 18 4.00 8.28 16.02
C LEU A 18 3.37 6.94 15.64
N ILE A 19 3.84 6.38 14.52
CA ILE A 19 3.53 5.03 14.06
C ILE A 19 4.83 4.22 14.14
N ASP A 20 4.87 3.22 15.02
CA ASP A 20 6.08 2.44 15.33
C ASP A 20 7.31 3.32 15.64
N GLY A 21 7.09 4.40 16.40
CA GLY A 21 8.16 5.35 16.77
C GLY A 21 8.56 6.32 15.65
N LEU A 22 7.92 6.28 14.48
CA LEU A 22 8.21 7.12 13.33
C LEU A 22 7.08 8.12 13.07
N CYS A 23 7.42 9.33 12.60
CA CYS A 23 6.41 10.21 12.02
C CYS A 23 5.86 9.61 10.72
N LEU A 24 4.68 10.08 10.28
CA LEU A 24 3.98 9.59 9.09
C LEU A 24 4.89 9.53 7.84
N GLU A 25 5.70 10.57 7.61
CA GLU A 25 6.64 10.64 6.47
C GLU A 25 7.72 9.54 6.55
N CYS A 26 8.30 9.34 7.74
CA CYS A 26 9.35 8.35 7.95
C CYS A 26 8.82 6.92 7.89
N TYR A 27 7.60 6.70 8.41
CA TYR A 27 6.89 5.43 8.34
C TYR A 27 6.55 5.05 6.89
N SER A 28 5.99 5.98 6.12
CA SER A 28 5.68 5.77 4.70
C SER A 28 6.94 5.42 3.89
N LYS A 29 8.05 6.15 4.10
CA LYS A 29 9.34 5.86 3.44
C LYS A 29 9.96 4.51 3.82
N LYS A 30 9.61 3.92 4.97
CA LYS A 30 10.11 2.60 5.38
C LYS A 30 9.45 1.46 4.57
N GLY A 31 8.33 1.72 3.91
CA GLY A 31 7.49 0.71 3.27
C GLY A 31 6.01 0.85 3.61
N GLY A 32 5.65 1.77 4.53
CA GLY A 32 4.25 2.08 4.84
C GLY A 32 3.46 0.92 5.43
N PHE A 33 2.15 0.97 5.27
CA PHE A 33 1.20 -0.05 5.76
C PHE A 33 1.11 -1.29 4.87
N SER A 34 1.54 -1.17 3.61
CA SER A 34 1.38 -2.21 2.63
C SER A 34 2.64 -2.35 1.76
N SER A 35 3.03 -3.60 1.54
CA SER A 35 4.21 -3.95 0.76
C SER A 35 3.86 -4.96 -0.31
N ILE A 36 4.49 -4.83 -1.46
CA ILE A 36 4.52 -5.85 -2.51
C ILE A 36 5.94 -6.36 -2.56
N GLU A 37 6.11 -7.68 -2.48
CA GLU A 37 7.43 -8.29 -2.58
C GLU A 37 7.84 -8.39 -4.06
N GLY A 38 9.01 -7.83 -4.39
CA GLY A 38 9.62 -7.98 -5.71
C GLY A 38 8.93 -7.21 -6.84
N ARG A 39 8.98 -7.78 -8.06
CA ARG A 39 8.36 -7.23 -9.27
C ARG A 39 7.18 -8.09 -9.68
N LEU A 40 6.07 -7.45 -9.99
CA LEU A 40 4.89 -8.10 -10.55
C LEU A 40 5.01 -8.18 -12.08
N TYR A 41 4.66 -9.33 -12.64
CA TYR A 41 4.69 -9.58 -14.08
C TYR A 41 3.29 -9.88 -14.59
N LEU A 42 2.94 -9.30 -15.74
CA LEU A 42 1.67 -9.50 -16.40
C LEU A 42 1.93 -10.03 -17.80
N ASP A 43 1.48 -11.26 -18.07
CA ASP A 43 1.66 -11.89 -19.37
C ASP A 43 0.51 -11.47 -20.30
N ILE A 44 0.84 -10.80 -21.41
CA ILE A 44 -0.13 -10.35 -22.41
C ILE A 44 0.08 -11.13 -23.71
N CYS A 45 -1.00 -11.64 -24.29
CA CYS A 45 -0.96 -12.24 -25.61
C CYS A 45 -0.67 -11.18 -26.66
N SER A 46 0.45 -11.32 -27.37
CA SER A 46 0.87 -10.40 -28.42
C SER A 46 -0.08 -10.35 -29.62
N THR A 47 -0.92 -11.37 -29.81
CA THR A 47 -1.86 -11.46 -30.94
C THR A 47 -3.23 -10.86 -30.64
N CYS A 48 -3.80 -11.13 -29.47
CA CYS A 48 -5.18 -10.74 -29.14
C CYS A 48 -5.32 -9.83 -27.92
N GLY A 49 -4.22 -9.51 -27.23
CA GLY A 49 -4.21 -8.64 -26.05
C GLY A 49 -4.80 -9.27 -24.78
N SER A 50 -5.19 -10.55 -24.81
CA SER A 50 -5.69 -11.23 -23.60
C SER A 50 -4.59 -11.35 -22.55
N VAL A 51 -4.96 -11.27 -21.28
CA VAL A 51 -4.03 -11.36 -20.14
C VAL A 51 -4.05 -12.77 -19.55
N ARG A 52 -2.87 -13.31 -19.23
CA ARG A 52 -2.77 -14.59 -18.52
C ARG A 52 -2.92 -14.39 -17.02
N TYR A 53 -3.86 -15.11 -16.41
CA TYR A 53 -4.06 -15.11 -14.98
C TYR A 53 -4.42 -16.51 -14.47
N LYS A 54 -3.71 -16.99 -13.45
CA LYS A 54 -3.91 -18.31 -12.82
C LYS A 54 -4.10 -19.44 -13.84
N GLY A 55 -3.26 -19.45 -14.88
CA GLY A 55 -3.26 -20.47 -15.94
C GLY A 55 -4.30 -20.31 -17.04
N ARG A 56 -5.13 -19.24 -17.01
CA ARG A 56 -6.17 -18.97 -18.04
C ARG A 56 -5.90 -17.66 -18.77
N TRP A 57 -6.39 -17.55 -19.99
CA TRP A 57 -6.38 -16.31 -20.76
C TRP A 57 -7.72 -15.59 -20.59
N LEU A 58 -7.67 -14.35 -20.12
CA LEU A 58 -8.85 -13.51 -19.91
C LEU A 58 -8.82 -12.34 -20.88
N LYS A 59 -9.97 -12.05 -21.49
CA LYS A 59 -10.14 -10.87 -22.33
C LYS A 59 -10.56 -9.71 -21.42
N GLU A 60 -9.58 -9.00 -20.91
CA GLU A 60 -9.74 -7.85 -20.02
C GLU A 60 -8.77 -6.75 -20.42
N ASP A 61 -9.04 -5.51 -20.00
CA ASP A 61 -8.12 -4.41 -20.18
C ASP A 61 -6.91 -4.52 -19.23
N VAL A 62 -5.79 -3.95 -19.65
CA VAL A 62 -4.52 -4.04 -18.90
C VAL A 62 -4.63 -3.38 -17.52
N GLU A 63 -5.41 -2.29 -17.39
CA GLU A 63 -5.56 -1.57 -16.11
C GLU A 63 -6.28 -2.43 -15.07
N SER A 64 -7.39 -3.06 -15.44
CA SER A 64 -8.12 -4.01 -14.60
C SER A 64 -7.24 -5.19 -14.19
N ALA A 65 -6.48 -5.74 -15.13
CA ALA A 65 -5.58 -6.85 -14.85
C ALA A 65 -4.45 -6.45 -13.88
N MET A 66 -3.88 -5.26 -14.04
CA MET A 66 -2.88 -4.69 -13.12
C MET A 66 -3.44 -4.48 -11.72
N LYS A 67 -4.63 -3.87 -11.60
CA LYS A 67 -5.29 -3.67 -10.29
C LYS A 67 -5.47 -4.99 -9.56
N ARG A 68 -5.97 -6.00 -10.26
CA ARG A 68 -6.16 -7.34 -9.72
C ARG A 68 -4.83 -7.96 -9.27
N LEU A 69 -3.79 -7.86 -10.11
CA LEU A 69 -2.46 -8.38 -9.77
C LEU A 69 -1.86 -7.69 -8.53
N ILE A 70 -2.05 -6.38 -8.39
CA ILE A 70 -1.59 -5.61 -7.23
C ILE A 70 -2.32 -6.06 -5.96
N ILE A 71 -3.65 -6.13 -6.00
CA ILE A 71 -4.49 -6.53 -4.85
C ILE A 71 -4.15 -7.95 -4.39
N ASP A 72 -3.92 -8.87 -5.33
CA ASP A 72 -3.60 -10.26 -5.02
C ASP A 72 -2.23 -10.44 -4.36
N ASN A 73 -1.30 -9.50 -4.54
CA ASN A 73 0.09 -9.61 -4.07
C ASN A 73 0.46 -8.55 -3.03
N ILE A 74 -0.50 -7.77 -2.55
CA ILE A 74 -0.26 -6.80 -1.49
C ILE A 74 -0.32 -7.52 -0.13
N SER A 75 0.73 -7.32 0.66
CA SER A 75 0.78 -7.71 2.07
C SER A 75 0.55 -6.47 2.92
N THR A 76 -0.22 -6.57 4.00
CA THR A 76 -0.41 -5.47 4.96
C THR A 76 0.32 -5.77 6.27
N GLN A 77 0.94 -4.75 6.86
CA GLN A 77 1.54 -4.86 8.17
C GLN A 77 0.51 -4.45 9.23
N GLY A 78 0.18 -5.38 10.14
CA GLY A 78 -0.67 -5.15 11.31
C GLY A 78 -2.15 -5.56 11.15
N LYS A 79 -2.88 -5.53 12.27
CA LYS A 79 -4.35 -5.72 12.29
C LYS A 79 -5.01 -4.46 11.75
N VAL A 80 -5.56 -4.50 10.54
CA VAL A 80 -6.35 -3.40 9.99
C VAL A 80 -7.67 -3.32 10.76
N SER A 81 -7.81 -2.33 11.64
CA SER A 81 -9.09 -1.96 12.23
C SER A 81 -9.76 -0.89 11.39
N TRP A 82 -10.90 -1.21 10.79
CA TRP A 82 -11.71 -0.24 10.05
C TRP A 82 -12.26 0.81 11.02
N GLN A 83 -11.91 2.08 10.80
CA GLN A 83 -12.58 3.21 11.45
C GLN A 83 -13.38 3.95 10.38
N LYS A 84 -14.68 4.16 10.65
CA LYS A 84 -15.48 5.09 9.86
C LYS A 84 -14.99 6.49 10.22
N VAL A 85 -14.42 7.18 9.25
CA VAL A 85 -14.12 8.60 9.37
C VAL A 85 -15.26 9.34 8.68
N ASP A 86 -16.06 10.06 9.46
CA ASP A 86 -17.01 11.02 8.89
C ASP A 86 -16.21 12.21 8.35
N VAL A 87 -16.09 12.27 7.03
CA VAL A 87 -15.47 13.41 6.34
C VAL A 87 -16.58 14.40 6.00
N SER A 88 -16.69 15.45 6.80
CA SER A 88 -17.52 16.62 6.47
C SER A 88 -16.76 17.48 5.45
N PHE A 89 -17.37 17.71 4.29
CA PHE A 89 -16.87 18.67 3.29
C PHE A 89 -17.29 20.10 3.63
#